data_AF-A0AAD5J6A2-F1
#
_entry.id   AF-A0AAD5J6A2-F1
#
_cell.length_a   1.000
_cell.length_b   1.000
_cell.length_c   1.000
_cell.angle_alpha   90.00
_cell.angle_beta   90.00
_cell.angle_gamma   90.00
#
_symmetry.space_group_name_H-M   'P 1'
#
loop_
_entity.id
_entity.type
_entity.pdbx_description
1 polymer ?
#
loop_
_entity_poly.entity_id
_entity_poly.type
_entity_poly.pdbx_seq_one_letter_code
_entity_poly.pdbx_strand_id
1 'polypeptide(L)'
;MIPKGKFVLGPMVLKGPCKGPINFHLQGNLVAHNDEASNQVDHWIAFRYIDQLTINGGGSLDGQGSSAWPHNSCIEDQKSTRLPIVLNSVISTGDDCVSIGPGSKNINISNVQCGPGHGISIGSLGGSPNEEDLIGVHVTNCNMTNTMNGVRIKSWAKPYQISVSDITFDHINLFNVSNPIIIDQQYCPLRKCKPNAAYLAEKQGLGVTDAVMKALKDGGYDNQTYLKVMIQSINSSVLMKFKDNDKYEIVYKIEESIHDA
;
A
#
# COMPACT_ATOMS: atom_id res chain seq x y z
N MET A 1 14.34 25.76 18.19
CA MET A 1 12.96 26.28 18.09
C MET A 1 12.92 27.18 16.88
N ILE A 2 11.93 26.98 16.01
CA ILE A 2 11.66 27.84 14.85
C ILE A 2 10.44 28.70 15.22
N PRO A 3 10.60 30.02 15.40
CA PRO A 3 9.52 30.88 15.88
C PRO A 3 8.44 31.09 14.82
N LYS A 4 7.32 31.70 15.20
CA LYS A 4 6.29 32.12 14.23
C LYS A 4 6.89 33.06 13.19
N GLY A 5 6.59 32.83 11.92
CA GLY A 5 7.15 33.55 10.77
C GLY A 5 7.19 32.65 9.54
N LYS A 6 7.58 33.19 8.39
CA LYS A 6 7.79 32.42 7.15
C LYS A 6 9.29 32.44 6.82
N PHE A 7 9.91 31.27 6.67
CA PHE A 7 11.35 31.13 6.48
C PHE A 7 11.63 30.22 5.29
N VAL A 8 12.57 30.63 4.44
CA VAL A 8 13.12 29.76 3.39
C VAL A 8 14.17 28.86 4.02
N LEU A 9 14.15 27.58 3.67
CA LEU A 9 15.07 26.57 4.19
C LEU A 9 15.62 25.73 3.05
N GLY A 10 16.95 25.73 2.88
CA GLY A 10 17.64 24.77 2.03
C GLY A 10 17.73 23.38 2.68
N PRO A 11 18.30 22.39 1.98
CA PRO A 11 18.46 21.05 2.52
C PRO A 11 19.30 21.02 3.81
N MET A 12 18.91 20.20 4.78
CA MET A 12 19.67 20.06 6.03
C MET A 12 19.61 18.65 6.64
N VAL A 13 20.68 18.33 7.37
CA VAL A 13 20.80 17.12 8.19
C VAL A 13 21.08 17.50 9.64
N LEU A 14 20.16 17.14 10.53
CA LEU A 14 20.34 17.17 11.98
C LEU A 14 20.86 15.80 12.42
N LYS A 15 22.12 15.74 12.84
CA LYS A 15 22.84 14.47 13.06
C LYS A 15 23.25 14.31 14.53
N GLY A 16 22.98 13.12 15.09
CA GLY A 16 23.50 12.69 16.39
C GLY A 16 24.85 11.95 16.31
N PRO A 17 25.26 11.23 17.37
CA PRO A 17 24.47 10.92 18.57
C PRO A 17 24.27 12.14 19.48
N CYS A 18 23.10 12.21 20.12
CA CYS A 18 22.77 13.24 21.10
C CYS A 18 22.95 12.71 22.52
N LYS A 19 23.34 13.58 23.47
CA LYS A 19 23.59 13.18 24.87
C LYS A 19 22.31 13.03 25.71
N GLY A 20 21.14 13.25 25.12
CA GLY A 20 19.85 13.23 25.80
C GLY A 20 18.69 13.53 24.84
N PRO A 21 17.45 13.59 25.35
CA PRO A 21 16.27 13.84 24.55
C PRO A 21 16.36 15.15 23.77
N ILE A 22 15.92 15.14 22.51
CA ILE A 22 15.93 16.31 21.63
C ILE A 22 14.50 16.73 21.33
N ASN A 23 14.18 18.00 21.54
CA ASN A 23 12.88 18.60 21.20
C ASN A 23 13.05 19.59 20.04
N PHE A 24 12.55 19.24 18.86
CA PHE A 24 12.46 20.13 17.71
C PHE A 24 11.09 20.83 17.69
N HIS A 25 11.08 22.10 18.10
CA HIS A 25 9.86 22.90 18.19
C HIS A 25 9.66 23.80 16.97
N LEU A 26 8.61 23.57 16.17
CA LEU A 26 8.28 24.27 14.92
C LEU A 26 6.99 25.09 15.05
N GLN A 27 7.12 26.41 15.26
CA GLN A 27 5.99 27.35 15.30
C GLN A 27 5.82 28.15 13.99
N GLY A 28 6.89 28.25 13.19
CA GLY A 28 6.89 28.97 11.91
C GLY A 28 6.64 28.08 10.70
N ASN A 29 6.48 28.72 9.55
CA ASN A 29 6.25 28.08 8.26
C ASN A 29 7.58 28.03 7.49
N LEU A 30 8.08 26.83 7.26
CA LEU A 30 9.26 26.61 6.43
C LEU A 30 8.86 26.40 4.98
N VAL A 31 9.61 26.98 4.05
CA VAL A 31 9.43 26.82 2.61
C VAL A 31 10.72 26.29 2.01
N ALA A 32 10.66 25.19 1.28
CA ALA A 32 11.82 24.60 0.64
C ALA A 32 12.40 25.57 -0.38
N HIS A 33 13.72 25.62 -0.52
CA HIS A 33 14.34 26.38 -1.60
C HIS A 33 14.39 25.52 -2.87
N ASN A 34 14.03 26.10 -4.03
CA ASN A 34 14.10 25.41 -5.31
C ASN A 34 15.39 25.80 -6.04
N ASP A 35 16.53 25.35 -5.52
CA ASP A 35 17.86 25.59 -6.09
C ASP A 35 18.56 24.29 -6.53
N GLU A 36 19.69 24.43 -7.24
CA GLU A 36 20.47 23.28 -7.71
C GLU A 36 20.92 22.37 -6.56
N ALA A 37 21.23 22.94 -5.39
CA ALA A 37 21.63 22.18 -4.21
C ALA A 37 20.53 21.24 -3.72
N SER A 38 19.27 21.69 -3.79
CA SER A 38 18.10 20.89 -3.43
C SER A 38 17.81 19.75 -4.41
N ASN A 39 18.26 19.87 -5.66
CA ASN A 39 18.10 18.83 -6.69
C ASN A 39 19.19 17.74 -6.63
N GLN A 40 20.27 17.95 -5.87
CA GLN A 40 21.38 17.01 -5.76
C GLN A 40 21.29 16.10 -4.53
N VAL A 41 20.28 16.29 -3.68
CA VAL A 41 20.10 15.56 -2.42
C VAL A 41 18.77 14.85 -2.38
N ASP A 42 18.72 13.71 -1.69
CA ASP A 42 17.53 12.86 -1.52
C ASP A 42 16.62 13.30 -0.35
N HIS A 43 16.92 14.44 0.29
CA HIS A 43 16.19 14.93 1.46
C HIS A 43 16.16 16.46 1.53
N TRP A 44 15.05 17.02 2.02
CA TRP A 44 14.98 18.42 2.41
C TRP A 44 15.37 18.62 3.89
N ILE A 45 14.80 17.83 4.81
CA ILE A 45 15.15 17.85 6.23
C ILE A 45 15.32 16.42 6.70
N ALA A 46 16.51 16.05 7.17
CA ALA A 46 16.79 14.72 7.69
C ALA A 46 17.23 14.77 9.15
N PHE A 47 16.65 13.91 9.98
CA PHE A 47 17.13 13.63 11.35
C PHE A 47 17.82 12.28 11.34
N ARG A 48 19.13 12.22 11.63
CA ARG A 48 19.93 10.98 11.51
C ARG A 48 20.62 10.65 12.83
N TYR A 49 20.52 9.40 13.26
CA TYR A 49 21.20 8.86 14.45
C TYR A 49 20.86 9.62 15.75
N ILE A 50 19.60 10.05 15.93
CA ILE A 50 19.12 10.75 17.12
C ILE A 50 18.20 9.82 17.91
N ASP A 51 18.53 9.59 19.18
CA ASP A 51 17.66 8.89 20.12
C ASP A 51 16.74 9.88 20.83
N GLN A 52 15.51 9.46 21.13
CA GLN A 52 14.50 10.26 21.85
C GLN A 52 14.24 11.65 21.23
N LEU A 53 13.99 11.69 19.92
CA LEU A 53 13.55 12.89 19.22
C LEU A 53 12.04 13.11 19.38
N THR A 54 11.66 14.30 19.82
CA THR A 54 10.27 14.80 19.77
C THR A 54 10.22 15.98 18.79
N ILE A 55 9.28 15.92 17.85
CA ILE A 55 8.95 17.04 16.96
C ILE A 55 7.57 17.55 17.34
N ASN A 56 7.43 18.83 17.67
CA ASN A 56 6.16 19.41 18.08
C ASN A 56 6.03 20.87 17.63
N GLY A 57 4.83 21.42 17.74
CA GLY A 57 4.50 22.78 17.32
C GLY A 57 3.23 22.83 16.47
N GLY A 58 3.07 23.87 15.68
CA GLY A 58 1.90 24.08 14.81
C GLY A 58 2.21 24.85 13.53
N GLY A 59 3.50 25.00 13.20
CA GLY A 59 3.94 25.58 11.95
C GLY A 59 3.85 24.59 10.78
N SER A 60 4.05 25.08 9.55
CA SER A 60 3.96 24.27 8.33
C SER A 60 5.31 23.98 7.68
N LEU A 61 5.38 22.92 6.89
CA LEU A 61 6.48 22.63 5.98
C LEU A 61 5.94 22.63 4.54
N ASP A 62 6.32 23.62 3.74
CA ASP A 62 5.96 23.73 2.33
C ASP A 62 7.14 23.27 1.47
N GLY A 63 7.05 22.04 0.94
CA GLY A 63 8.12 21.43 0.15
C GLY A 63 8.25 21.96 -1.29
N GLN A 64 7.37 22.86 -1.74
CA GLN A 64 7.33 23.37 -3.13
C GLN A 64 7.40 22.26 -4.21
N GLY A 65 6.78 21.10 -3.97
CA GLY A 65 7.01 19.88 -4.75
C GLY A 65 6.62 19.92 -6.23
N SER A 66 5.88 20.94 -6.69
CA SER A 66 5.48 21.07 -8.10
C SER A 66 6.66 21.13 -9.08
N SER A 67 7.83 21.61 -8.62
CA SER A 67 9.08 21.57 -9.38
C SER A 67 9.64 20.14 -9.54
N ALA A 68 9.39 19.26 -8.57
CA ALA A 68 9.93 17.90 -8.53
C ALA A 68 9.00 16.85 -9.18
N TRP A 69 7.68 17.08 -9.21
CA TRP A 69 6.71 16.09 -9.72
C TRP A 69 7.02 15.55 -11.14
N PRO A 70 7.49 16.35 -12.12
CA PRO A 70 7.81 15.84 -13.45
C PRO A 70 9.00 14.86 -13.48
N HIS A 71 9.80 14.83 -12.41
CA HIS A 71 11.07 14.10 -12.35
C HIS A 71 11.04 12.87 -11.44
N ASN A 72 9.91 12.61 -10.76
CA ASN A 72 9.80 11.50 -9.83
C ASN A 72 9.43 10.19 -10.55
N SER A 73 10.36 9.24 -10.58
CA SER A 73 10.05 7.84 -10.88
C SER A 73 9.92 7.07 -9.56
N CYS A 74 8.69 6.72 -9.17
CA CYS A 74 8.42 6.00 -7.94
C CYS A 74 9.09 4.61 -7.97
N ILE A 75 10.29 4.51 -7.38
CA ILE A 75 10.95 3.24 -7.07
C ILE A 75 10.92 3.12 -5.55
N GLU A 76 10.06 2.23 -5.05
CA GLU A 76 9.93 1.95 -3.62
C GLU A 76 11.15 1.14 -3.15
N ASP A 77 11.89 1.68 -2.19
CA ASP A 77 12.87 0.93 -1.40
C ASP A 77 12.61 1.27 0.08
N GLN A 78 12.05 0.33 0.84
CA GLN A 78 11.71 0.55 2.24
C GLN A 78 12.11 -0.63 3.12
N LYS A 79 12.98 -0.34 4.09
CA LYS A 79 13.20 -1.14 5.29
C LYS A 79 13.17 -0.20 6.49
N SER A 80 12.17 -0.35 7.36
CA SER A 80 12.10 0.33 8.66
C SER A 80 11.65 -0.66 9.72
N THR A 81 12.34 -0.68 10.87
CA THR A 81 12.22 -1.72 11.92
C THR A 81 11.53 -1.24 13.20
N ARG A 82 10.84 -0.10 13.19
CA ARG A 82 10.11 0.43 14.37
C ARG A 82 8.62 0.44 14.13
N LEU A 83 7.84 0.28 15.20
CA LEU A 83 6.36 0.32 15.21
C LEU A 83 5.84 1.63 14.59
N PRO A 84 5.35 1.61 13.34
CA PRO A 84 4.80 2.79 12.67
C PRO A 84 3.37 3.02 13.13
N ILE A 85 3.10 4.20 13.67
CA ILE A 85 1.76 4.62 14.09
C ILE A 85 1.42 5.90 13.32
N VAL A 86 0.27 5.91 12.64
CA VAL A 86 -0.27 7.09 11.94
C VAL A 86 -1.60 7.46 12.60
N LEU A 87 -1.66 8.61 13.28
CA LEU A 87 -2.82 9.03 14.05
C LEU A 87 -3.26 10.45 13.69
N ASN A 88 -4.57 10.69 13.63
CA ASN A 88 -5.18 12.03 13.60
C ASN A 88 -4.65 12.92 12.47
N SER A 89 -4.47 12.35 11.29
CA SER A 89 -3.88 13.03 10.12
C SER A 89 -4.94 13.35 9.08
N VAL A 90 -4.79 14.48 8.39
CA VAL A 90 -5.51 14.78 7.14
C VAL A 90 -4.50 14.71 6.00
N ILE A 91 -4.72 13.78 5.08
CA ILE A 91 -3.80 13.46 3.99
C ILE A 91 -4.54 13.59 2.66
N SER A 92 -4.03 14.48 1.81
CA SER A 92 -4.53 14.70 0.45
C SER A 92 -3.34 14.69 -0.49
N THR A 93 -3.25 13.67 -1.33
CA THR A 93 -2.11 13.47 -2.26
C THR A 93 -2.63 13.02 -3.63
N GLY A 94 -1.71 12.86 -4.58
CA GLY A 94 -2.03 12.23 -5.87
C GLY A 94 -1.93 10.71 -5.87
N ASP A 95 -1.55 10.10 -4.74
CA ASP A 95 -1.26 8.67 -4.63
C ASP A 95 -1.78 8.11 -3.29
N ASP A 96 -1.20 7.02 -2.77
CA ASP A 96 -1.56 6.42 -1.50
C ASP A 96 -1.45 7.46 -0.36
N CYS A 97 -2.47 7.53 0.49
CA CYS A 97 -2.41 8.31 1.73
C CYS A 97 -1.45 7.68 2.72
N VAL A 98 -1.46 6.34 2.79
CA VAL A 98 -0.49 5.52 3.51
C VAL A 98 -0.19 4.30 2.64
N SER A 99 1.08 4.07 2.36
CA SER A 99 1.58 2.87 1.68
C SER A 99 2.41 2.05 2.66
N ILE A 100 2.09 0.76 2.79
CA ILE A 100 2.70 -0.15 3.76
C ILE A 100 3.47 -1.24 2.99
N GLY A 101 4.80 -1.11 2.95
CA GLY A 101 5.67 -2.02 2.20
C GLY A 101 6.01 -3.33 2.91
N PRO A 102 6.70 -4.25 2.22
CA PRO A 102 7.14 -5.55 2.76
C PRO A 102 7.93 -5.43 4.08
N GLY A 103 7.87 -6.46 4.92
CA GLY A 103 8.56 -6.51 6.22
C GLY A 103 7.97 -5.63 7.32
N SER A 104 6.91 -4.88 7.03
CA SER A 104 6.19 -4.06 8.01
C SER A 104 5.47 -4.93 9.05
N LYS A 105 5.60 -4.59 10.34
CA LYS A 105 5.00 -5.35 11.45
C LYS A 105 4.32 -4.43 12.46
N ASN A 106 3.14 -4.81 12.94
CA ASN A 106 2.39 -4.13 14.00
C ASN A 106 2.14 -2.64 13.71
N ILE A 107 1.49 -2.37 12.59
CA ILE A 107 1.10 -1.05 12.11
C ILE A 107 -0.26 -0.68 12.69
N ASN A 108 -0.38 0.52 13.24
CA ASN A 108 -1.67 1.07 13.64
C ASN A 108 -1.93 2.41 12.95
N ILE A 109 -3.03 2.48 12.20
CA ILE A 109 -3.49 3.69 11.51
C ILE A 109 -4.87 4.02 12.07
N SER A 110 -5.03 5.19 12.67
CA SER A 110 -6.35 5.58 13.18
C SER A 110 -6.67 7.05 13.06
N ASN A 111 -7.97 7.34 12.94
CA ASN A 111 -8.49 8.71 12.80
C ASN A 111 -7.84 9.49 11.65
N VAL A 112 -7.60 8.82 10.52
CA VAL A 112 -7.03 9.45 9.32
C VAL A 112 -8.14 9.86 8.37
N GLN A 113 -8.12 11.10 7.92
CA GLN A 113 -8.92 11.58 6.79
C GLN A 113 -8.04 11.56 5.54
N CYS A 114 -8.41 10.75 4.56
CA CYS A 114 -7.67 10.53 3.34
C CYS A 114 -8.51 10.97 2.15
N GLY A 115 -7.96 11.82 1.28
CA GLY A 115 -8.63 12.22 0.06
C GLY A 115 -8.37 13.64 -0.40
N PRO A 116 -8.27 13.88 -1.73
CA PRO A 116 -8.18 12.88 -2.81
C PRO A 116 -6.89 12.04 -2.75
N GLY A 117 -6.82 10.96 -3.55
CA GLY A 117 -5.66 10.05 -3.64
C GLY A 117 -6.03 8.60 -3.98
N HIS A 118 -5.11 7.65 -3.76
CA HIS A 118 -5.31 6.21 -4.00
C HIS A 118 -5.82 5.42 -2.78
N GLY A 119 -6.00 6.05 -1.62
CA GLY A 119 -6.47 5.39 -0.39
C GLY A 119 -5.34 4.90 0.50
N ILE A 120 -5.65 3.98 1.42
CA ILE A 120 -4.64 3.28 2.23
C ILE A 120 -4.31 1.94 1.56
N SER A 121 -3.03 1.73 1.27
CA SER A 121 -2.55 0.56 0.54
C SER A 121 -1.55 -0.27 1.35
N ILE A 122 -1.78 -1.58 1.38
CA ILE A 122 -0.77 -2.58 1.71
C ILE A 122 -0.11 -3.03 0.41
N GLY A 123 1.21 -2.86 0.32
CA GLY A 123 2.03 -3.14 -0.85
C GLY A 123 2.60 -1.90 -1.54
N SER A 124 3.37 -2.07 -2.61
CA SER A 124 3.35 -3.28 -3.46
C SER A 124 4.19 -4.43 -2.89
N LEU A 125 3.61 -5.64 -2.86
CA LEU A 125 4.23 -6.83 -2.25
C LEU A 125 4.68 -7.86 -3.29
N GLY A 126 5.70 -8.65 -3.00
CA GLY A 126 6.20 -9.72 -3.88
C GLY A 126 6.92 -9.17 -5.12
N GLY A 127 7.54 -7.99 -5.01
CA GLY A 127 8.25 -7.33 -6.12
C GLY A 127 9.61 -7.98 -6.42
N SER A 128 10.26 -8.49 -5.38
CA SER A 128 11.59 -9.09 -5.38
C SER A 128 11.62 -10.43 -4.62
N PRO A 129 12.61 -11.30 -4.88
CA PRO A 129 12.81 -12.51 -4.07
C PRO A 129 13.12 -12.16 -2.60
N ASN A 130 12.66 -13.01 -1.68
CA ASN A 130 12.97 -12.93 -0.24
C ASN A 130 12.54 -11.62 0.45
N GLU A 131 11.46 -11.00 -0.01
CA GLU A 131 10.79 -9.96 0.76
C GLU A 131 10.25 -10.55 2.07
N GLU A 132 10.36 -9.79 3.16
CA GLU A 132 9.88 -10.22 4.47
C GLU A 132 8.35 -10.12 4.57
N ASP A 133 7.76 -11.07 5.30
CA ASP A 133 6.31 -11.09 5.55
C ASP A 133 5.82 -9.84 6.28
N LEU A 134 4.57 -9.49 5.99
CA LEU A 134 3.85 -8.37 6.57
C LEU A 134 2.80 -8.88 7.56
N ILE A 135 2.81 -8.38 8.79
CA ILE A 135 1.90 -8.87 9.85
C ILE A 135 1.39 -7.76 10.75
N GLY A 136 0.10 -7.81 11.10
CA GLY A 136 -0.48 -6.93 12.11
C GLY A 136 -0.68 -5.52 11.57
N VAL A 137 -1.65 -5.31 10.68
CA VAL A 137 -2.06 -3.97 10.23
C VAL A 137 -3.47 -3.72 10.70
N HIS A 138 -3.63 -2.71 11.56
CA HIS A 138 -4.94 -2.28 12.04
C HIS A 138 -5.21 -0.86 11.55
N VAL A 139 -6.24 -0.72 10.72
CA VAL A 139 -6.73 0.57 10.24
C VAL A 139 -8.11 0.79 10.82
N THR A 140 -8.28 1.83 11.62
CA THR A 140 -9.50 2.06 12.41
C THR A 140 -9.99 3.51 12.30
N ASN A 141 -11.30 3.72 12.22
CA ASN A 141 -11.90 5.06 12.27
C ASN A 141 -11.34 6.03 11.21
N CYS A 142 -11.19 5.56 9.97
CA CYS A 142 -10.65 6.38 8.89
C CYS A 142 -11.75 6.80 7.91
N ASN A 143 -11.61 7.99 7.34
CA ASN A 143 -12.52 8.50 6.32
C ASN A 143 -11.80 8.61 4.98
N MET A 144 -12.37 8.03 3.93
CA MET A 144 -11.89 8.11 2.56
C MET A 144 -12.86 8.97 1.76
N THR A 145 -12.37 10.05 1.14
CA THR A 145 -13.21 10.97 0.37
C THR A 145 -12.62 11.24 -1.01
N ASN A 146 -13.37 10.99 -2.09
CA ASN A 146 -12.88 11.20 -3.46
C ASN A 146 -11.56 10.46 -3.76
N THR A 147 -11.39 9.27 -3.20
CA THR A 147 -10.21 8.42 -3.46
C THR A 147 -10.52 7.36 -4.51
N MET A 148 -9.48 6.93 -5.23
CA MET A 148 -9.60 5.80 -6.15
C MET A 148 -9.92 4.51 -5.41
N ASN A 149 -9.31 4.28 -4.26
CA ASN A 149 -9.60 3.12 -3.42
C ASN A 149 -9.85 3.55 -1.97
N GLY A 150 -10.64 2.78 -1.23
CA GLY A 150 -10.78 2.98 0.20
C GLY A 150 -9.59 2.35 0.90
N VAL A 151 -9.60 1.03 0.95
CA VAL A 151 -8.44 0.22 1.36
C VAL A 151 -8.03 -0.72 0.24
N ARG A 152 -6.73 -0.92 0.08
CA ARG A 152 -6.15 -1.72 -1.00
C ARG A 152 -5.09 -2.67 -0.48
N ILE A 153 -5.05 -3.87 -1.01
CA ILE A 153 -3.89 -4.77 -0.90
C ILE A 153 -3.41 -5.06 -2.32
N LYS A 154 -2.15 -4.82 -2.62
CA LYS A 154 -1.57 -5.00 -3.96
C LYS A 154 -0.31 -5.87 -3.91
N SER A 155 -0.33 -7.00 -4.60
CA SER A 155 0.86 -7.83 -4.82
C SER A 155 1.16 -7.96 -6.30
N TRP A 156 2.45 -7.93 -6.63
CA TRP A 156 2.93 -8.07 -7.99
C TRP A 156 2.52 -9.42 -8.59
N ALA A 157 2.21 -9.41 -9.89
CA ALA A 157 2.06 -10.63 -10.70
C ALA A 157 3.41 -11.31 -10.99
N LYS A 158 4.17 -11.63 -9.92
CA LYS A 158 5.49 -12.28 -9.95
C LYS A 158 5.44 -13.54 -9.09
N PRO A 159 6.31 -14.53 -9.35
CA PRO A 159 6.28 -15.81 -8.64
C PRO A 159 6.93 -15.75 -7.24
N TYR A 160 7.13 -14.55 -6.67
CA TYR A 160 7.76 -14.39 -5.37
C TYR A 160 6.72 -14.52 -4.28
N GLN A 161 7.01 -15.41 -3.32
CA GLN A 161 6.12 -15.67 -2.20
C GLN A 161 6.32 -14.61 -1.12
N ILE A 162 5.21 -14.17 -0.55
CA ILE A 162 5.14 -13.28 0.61
C ILE A 162 3.81 -13.54 1.32
N SER A 163 3.83 -13.53 2.65
CA SER A 163 2.64 -13.62 3.48
C SER A 163 2.20 -12.25 3.98
N VAL A 164 0.89 -12.06 4.00
CA VAL A 164 0.23 -10.91 4.65
C VAL A 164 -0.81 -11.48 5.60
N SER A 165 -0.70 -11.16 6.89
CA SER A 165 -1.56 -11.74 7.92
C SER A 165 -1.92 -10.73 9.01
N ASP A 166 -2.98 -11.03 9.75
CA ASP A 166 -3.49 -10.19 10.84
C ASP A 166 -3.79 -8.75 10.37
N ILE A 167 -4.71 -8.65 9.40
CA ILE A 167 -5.13 -7.37 8.81
C ILE A 167 -6.55 -7.07 9.25
N THR A 168 -6.75 -5.87 9.81
CA THR A 168 -8.05 -5.36 10.21
C THR A 168 -8.29 -4.01 9.56
N PHE A 169 -9.39 -3.91 8.81
CA PHE A 169 -9.98 -2.64 8.39
C PHE A 169 -11.32 -2.51 9.12
N ASP A 170 -11.41 -1.54 10.01
CA ASP A 170 -12.56 -1.39 10.89
C ASP A 170 -13.03 0.07 10.95
N HIS A 171 -14.35 0.28 10.93
CA HIS A 171 -14.95 1.62 10.88
C HIS A 171 -14.34 2.54 9.80
N ILE A 172 -14.25 2.05 8.56
CA ILE A 172 -13.79 2.84 7.41
C ILE A 172 -14.99 3.47 6.71
N ASN A 173 -15.10 4.80 6.79
CA ASN A 173 -16.16 5.53 6.12
C ASN A 173 -15.72 5.91 4.71
N LEU A 174 -16.53 5.57 3.70
CA LEU A 174 -16.19 5.72 2.30
C LEU A 174 -17.17 6.68 1.63
N PHE A 175 -16.66 7.81 1.13
CA PHE A 175 -17.46 8.85 0.47
C PHE A 175 -16.93 9.09 -0.94
N ASN A 176 -17.74 8.77 -1.95
CA ASN A 176 -17.36 8.90 -3.37
C ASN A 176 -16.02 8.21 -3.69
N VAL A 177 -15.88 6.96 -3.25
CA VAL A 177 -14.69 6.13 -3.45
C VAL A 177 -14.96 5.18 -4.60
N SER A 178 -14.04 5.09 -5.58
CA SER A 178 -14.25 4.25 -6.76
C SER A 178 -14.21 2.75 -6.44
N ASN A 179 -13.19 2.30 -5.71
CA ASN A 179 -13.07 0.92 -5.21
C ASN A 179 -13.07 0.90 -3.68
N PRO A 180 -14.21 0.65 -3.00
CA PRO A 180 -14.28 0.57 -1.55
C PRO A 180 -13.17 -0.28 -0.91
N ILE A 181 -13.00 -1.49 -1.43
CA ILE A 181 -11.93 -2.42 -1.08
C ILE A 181 -11.43 -3.05 -2.38
N ILE A 182 -10.12 -3.14 -2.57
CA ILE A 182 -9.54 -3.90 -3.68
C ILE A 182 -8.34 -4.72 -3.22
N ILE A 183 -8.34 -6.01 -3.54
CA ILE A 183 -7.21 -6.91 -3.33
C ILE A 183 -6.74 -7.35 -4.71
N ASP A 184 -5.67 -6.71 -5.19
CA ASP A 184 -5.10 -6.93 -6.50
C ASP A 184 -3.84 -7.79 -6.40
N GLN A 185 -3.97 -9.08 -6.69
CA GLN A 185 -2.82 -9.99 -6.77
C GLN A 185 -2.13 -9.99 -8.14
N GLN A 186 -2.57 -9.13 -9.04
CA GLN A 186 -2.07 -9.02 -10.41
C GLN A 186 -1.43 -7.65 -10.68
N TYR A 187 -1.03 -6.95 -9.63
CA TYR A 187 -0.53 -5.59 -9.72
C TYR A 187 0.64 -5.53 -10.71
N CYS A 188 0.43 -4.75 -11.77
CA CYS A 188 1.37 -4.66 -12.88
C CYS A 188 1.31 -3.30 -13.59
N PRO A 189 1.74 -2.20 -12.95
CA PRO A 189 1.59 -0.84 -13.47
C PRO A 189 2.29 -0.64 -14.82
N LEU A 190 3.38 -1.37 -15.08
CA LEU A 190 4.13 -1.29 -16.35
C LEU A 190 3.68 -2.32 -17.41
N ARG A 191 2.66 -3.14 -17.14
CA ARG A 191 2.16 -4.22 -18.03
C ARG A 191 3.22 -5.22 -18.53
N LYS A 192 4.33 -5.40 -17.80
CA LYS A 192 5.44 -6.32 -18.14
C LYS A 192 5.41 -7.65 -17.36
N CYS A 193 4.31 -7.99 -16.72
CA CYS A 193 4.23 -9.16 -15.84
C CYS A 193 3.83 -10.43 -16.60
N LYS A 194 4.12 -11.60 -16.01
CA LYS A 194 3.74 -12.89 -16.60
C LYS A 194 2.21 -13.04 -16.67
N PRO A 195 1.72 -13.81 -17.64
CA PRO A 195 0.29 -13.88 -17.89
C PRO A 195 -0.51 -14.68 -16.86
N ASN A 196 -1.64 -14.11 -16.45
CA ASN A 196 -2.68 -14.78 -15.66
C ASN A 196 -3.58 -15.66 -16.55
N ALA A 197 -4.55 -16.37 -15.96
CA ALA A 197 -5.52 -17.19 -16.70
C ALA A 197 -6.27 -16.41 -17.79
N ALA A 198 -6.60 -15.13 -17.55
CA ALA A 198 -7.29 -14.30 -18.54
C ALA A 198 -6.42 -14.05 -19.79
N TYR A 199 -5.13 -13.75 -19.60
CA TYR A 199 -4.18 -13.65 -20.71
C TYR A 199 -3.98 -15.00 -21.40
N LEU A 200 -3.85 -16.09 -20.63
CA LEU A 200 -3.67 -17.43 -21.20
C LEU A 200 -4.86 -17.80 -22.10
N ALA A 201 -6.09 -17.47 -21.69
CA ALA A 201 -7.29 -17.66 -22.51
C ALA A 201 -7.25 -16.80 -23.79
N GLU A 202 -6.94 -15.51 -23.66
CA GLU A 202 -7.01 -14.57 -24.80
C GLU A 202 -5.85 -14.74 -25.80
N LYS A 203 -4.62 -14.96 -25.34
CA LYS A 203 -3.41 -14.96 -26.18
C LYS A 203 -2.95 -16.35 -26.59
N GLN A 204 -3.28 -17.38 -25.83
CA GLN A 204 -2.93 -18.77 -26.18
C GLN A 204 -4.11 -19.57 -26.73
N GLY A 205 -5.30 -18.94 -26.88
CA GLY A 205 -6.50 -19.58 -27.40
C GLY A 205 -7.03 -20.69 -26.50
N LEU A 206 -6.64 -20.70 -25.23
CA LEU A 206 -7.10 -21.70 -24.27
C LEU A 206 -8.56 -21.41 -23.89
N GLY A 207 -9.37 -22.46 -23.75
CA GLY A 207 -10.67 -22.32 -23.11
C GLY A 207 -10.50 -21.77 -21.70
N VAL A 208 -11.42 -20.92 -21.25
CA VAL A 208 -11.34 -20.23 -19.93
C VAL A 208 -11.02 -21.21 -18.80
N THR A 209 -11.65 -22.38 -18.78
CA THR A 209 -11.36 -23.46 -17.82
C THR A 209 -9.92 -23.96 -17.88
N ASP A 210 -9.36 -24.18 -19.07
CA ASP A 210 -8.04 -24.77 -19.22
C ASP A 210 -6.96 -23.74 -18.88
N ALA A 211 -7.22 -22.48 -19.20
CA ALA A 211 -6.40 -21.35 -18.80
C ALA A 211 -6.35 -21.17 -17.27
N VAL A 212 -7.50 -21.31 -16.58
CA VAL A 212 -7.58 -21.28 -15.12
C VAL A 212 -6.83 -22.46 -14.49
N MET A 213 -7.07 -23.69 -14.97
CA MET A 213 -6.38 -24.88 -14.45
C MET A 213 -4.87 -24.80 -14.64
N LYS A 214 -4.42 -24.33 -15.82
CA LYS A 214 -3.00 -24.12 -16.09
C LYS A 214 -2.39 -23.07 -15.17
N ALA A 215 -3.06 -21.93 -14.96
CA ALA A 215 -2.58 -20.88 -14.08
C ALA A 215 -2.45 -21.36 -12.62
N LEU A 216 -3.40 -22.18 -12.14
CA LEU A 216 -3.37 -22.75 -10.80
C LEU A 216 -2.25 -23.79 -10.64
N LYS A 217 -2.07 -24.66 -11.63
CA LYS A 217 -0.95 -25.60 -11.67
C LYS A 217 0.39 -24.87 -11.66
N ASP A 218 0.54 -23.84 -12.49
CA ASP A 218 1.74 -23.00 -12.53
C ASP A 218 1.94 -22.23 -11.20
N GLY A 219 0.85 -21.92 -10.50
CA GLY A 219 0.83 -21.34 -9.15
C GLY A 219 1.09 -22.35 -8.01
N GLY A 220 1.35 -23.62 -8.33
CA GLY A 220 1.69 -24.66 -7.35
C GLY A 220 0.50 -25.28 -6.62
N TYR A 221 -0.73 -25.12 -7.13
CA TYR A 221 -1.94 -25.69 -6.54
C TYR A 221 -1.84 -27.21 -6.29
N ASP A 222 -1.34 -27.95 -7.27
CA ASP A 222 -1.25 -29.42 -7.22
C ASP A 222 -0.30 -29.94 -6.11
N ASN A 223 0.57 -29.08 -5.57
CA ASN A 223 1.52 -29.42 -4.52
C ASN A 223 1.02 -29.12 -3.10
N GLN A 224 -0.18 -28.56 -2.94
CA GLN A 224 -0.70 -28.13 -1.64
C GLN A 224 -1.71 -29.13 -1.07
N THR A 225 -1.33 -29.80 0.02
CA THR A 225 -2.12 -30.90 0.63
C THR A 225 -3.24 -30.43 1.57
N TYR A 226 -3.37 -29.12 1.81
CA TYR A 226 -4.26 -28.55 2.84
C TYR A 226 -5.16 -27.41 2.35
N LEU A 227 -5.04 -26.95 1.10
CA LEU A 227 -5.80 -25.81 0.62
C LEU A 227 -7.21 -26.23 0.19
N LYS A 228 -8.22 -25.57 0.75
CA LYS A 228 -9.58 -25.54 0.22
C LYS A 228 -9.70 -24.32 -0.71
N VAL A 229 -10.23 -24.49 -1.90
CA VAL A 229 -10.53 -23.37 -2.80
C VAL A 229 -11.77 -22.65 -2.27
N MET A 230 -11.65 -21.35 -2.01
CA MET A 230 -12.81 -20.48 -1.73
C MET A 230 -13.60 -20.28 -3.02
N ILE A 231 -14.86 -20.66 -2.98
CA ILE A 231 -15.77 -20.57 -4.11
C ILE A 231 -16.89 -19.59 -3.75
N GLN A 232 -17.01 -18.52 -4.55
CA GLN A 232 -17.97 -17.44 -4.33
C GLN A 232 -19.32 -17.67 -5.05
N SER A 233 -19.36 -18.53 -6.07
CA SER A 233 -20.57 -18.80 -6.86
C SER A 233 -20.68 -20.28 -7.23
N ILE A 234 -21.90 -20.80 -7.34
CA ILE A 234 -22.17 -22.22 -7.64
C ILE A 234 -22.41 -22.50 -9.13
N ASN A 235 -22.59 -21.45 -9.95
CA ASN A 235 -23.11 -21.52 -11.32
C ASN A 235 -22.09 -21.18 -12.42
N SER A 236 -20.82 -20.93 -12.08
CA SER A 236 -19.81 -20.67 -13.11
C SER A 236 -19.37 -21.97 -13.80
N SER A 237 -19.22 -21.92 -15.12
CA SER A 237 -18.75 -23.05 -15.94
C SER A 237 -17.34 -23.50 -15.56
N VAL A 238 -16.52 -22.60 -15.03
CA VAL A 238 -15.21 -22.92 -14.45
C VAL A 238 -15.36 -23.77 -13.20
N LEU A 239 -16.35 -23.46 -12.38
CA LEU A 239 -16.64 -24.14 -11.12
C LEU A 239 -17.18 -25.55 -11.29
N MET A 240 -17.95 -25.80 -12.36
CA MET A 240 -18.41 -27.15 -12.66
C MET A 240 -17.26 -28.13 -12.91
N LYS A 241 -16.16 -27.71 -13.55
CA LYS A 241 -14.96 -28.56 -13.70
C LYS A 241 -14.17 -28.74 -12.40
N PHE A 242 -14.24 -27.80 -11.45
CA PHE A 242 -13.64 -27.95 -10.12
C PHE A 242 -14.36 -28.98 -9.27
N LYS A 243 -15.68 -29.12 -9.42
CA LYS A 243 -16.47 -30.12 -8.69
C LYS A 243 -16.04 -31.55 -8.98
N ASP A 244 -15.43 -31.80 -10.14
CA ASP A 244 -14.91 -33.12 -10.54
C ASP A 244 -13.55 -33.45 -9.88
N ASN A 245 -12.90 -32.46 -9.25
CA ASN A 245 -11.62 -32.62 -8.54
C ASN A 245 -11.87 -32.42 -7.04
N ASP A 246 -12.08 -33.53 -6.33
CA ASP A 246 -12.49 -33.57 -4.93
C ASP A 246 -11.55 -32.77 -4.00
N LYS A 247 -12.00 -31.57 -3.57
CA LYS A 247 -11.76 -30.87 -2.27
C LYS A 247 -12.07 -29.37 -2.39
N TYR A 248 -13.32 -28.97 -2.13
CA TYR A 248 -13.68 -27.55 -1.99
C TYR A 248 -14.67 -27.32 -0.84
N GLU A 249 -14.73 -26.10 -0.34
CA GLU A 249 -15.72 -25.67 0.66
C GLU A 249 -16.31 -24.32 0.24
N ILE A 250 -17.65 -24.23 0.22
CA ILE A 250 -18.32 -22.96 0.03
C ILE A 250 -18.30 -22.23 1.37
N VAL A 251 -17.42 -21.25 1.48
CA VAL A 251 -17.24 -20.45 2.70
C VAL A 251 -17.98 -19.12 2.67
N TYR A 252 -18.44 -18.68 1.50
CA TYR A 252 -19.19 -17.43 1.33
C TYR A 252 -20.09 -17.51 0.09
N LYS A 253 -21.32 -17.01 0.19
CA LYS A 253 -22.25 -16.83 -0.93
C LYS A 253 -22.61 -15.35 -1.01
N ILE A 254 -22.46 -14.74 -2.19
CA ILE A 254 -23.00 -13.41 -2.44
C ILE A 254 -24.53 -13.52 -2.50
N GLU A 255 -25.24 -12.62 -1.81
CA GLU A 255 -26.70 -12.53 -1.91
C GLU A 255 -27.10 -12.23 -3.34
N GLU A 256 -28.18 -12.87 -3.81
CA GLU A 256 -28.59 -12.73 -5.21
C GLU A 256 -28.75 -11.28 -5.60
N SER A 257 -29.27 -10.39 -4.74
CA SER A 257 -29.47 -8.95 -4.98
C SER A 257 -28.20 -8.11 -5.22
N ILE A 258 -27.02 -8.67 -4.99
CA ILE A 258 -25.75 -8.02 -5.29
C ILE A 258 -25.28 -8.55 -6.65
N HIS A 259 -25.75 -7.90 -7.71
CA HIS A 259 -25.38 -8.22 -9.09
C HIS A 259 -24.25 -7.30 -9.57
N ASP A 260 -23.43 -7.79 -10.50
CA ASP A 260 -22.67 -6.90 -11.38
C ASP A 260 -23.68 -6.02 -12.14
N ALA A 261 -23.49 -4.70 -12.12
CA ALA A 261 -24.30 -3.76 -12.90
C ALA A 261 -24.00 -3.84 -14.40
#